data_AF-A0A841RH29-F1
#
_entry.id   AF-A0A841RH29-F1
#
_cell.length_a   1.000
_cell.length_b   1.000
_cell.length_c   1.000
_cell.angle_alpha   90.00
_cell.angle_beta   90.00
_cell.angle_gamma   90.00
#
_symmetry.space_group_name_H-M   'P 1'
#
loop_
_entity.id
_entity.type
_entity.pdbx_description
1 polymer ?
#
loop_
_entity_poly.entity_id
_entity_poly.type
_entity_poly.pdbx_seq_one_letter_code
_entity_poly.pdbx_strand_id
1 'polypeptide(L)'
;MTTGIFFVKIRDDYEKQIQEYFPHISRTYIDIARNFNRDKIYPVLSIKEVTLIAENNENIDTSQFLVPTENNNFMWVLAEMFQYAGLTEK
;
A
#
# COMPACT_ATOMS: atom_id res chain seq x y z
N MET A 1 10.04 -21.76 7.25
CA MET A 1 9.53 -20.41 6.93
C MET A 1 10.72 -19.58 6.47
N THR A 2 10.72 -19.14 5.23
CA THR A 2 11.78 -18.26 4.70
C THR A 2 11.54 -16.86 5.21
N THR A 3 12.43 -16.34 6.06
CA THR A 3 12.40 -14.95 6.51
C THR A 3 13.18 -14.09 5.53
N GLY A 4 12.48 -13.33 4.69
CA GLY A 4 13.07 -12.40 3.71
C GLY A 4 12.34 -11.06 3.71
N ILE A 5 12.98 -10.03 3.16
CA ILE A 5 12.31 -8.75 2.89
C ILE A 5 11.54 -8.92 1.59
N PHE A 6 10.22 -8.76 1.64
CA PHE A 6 9.42 -8.73 0.42
C PHE A 6 9.27 -7.29 -0.09
N PHE A 7 9.15 -7.20 -1.40
CA PHE A 7 9.12 -5.95 -2.14
C PHE A 7 7.75 -5.77 -2.77
N VAL A 8 7.38 -4.51 -2.92
CA VAL A 8 6.12 -4.09 -3.49
C VAL A 8 6.30 -2.99 -4.52
N LYS A 9 5.42 -2.94 -5.52
CA LYS A 9 5.31 -1.87 -6.52
C LYS A 9 3.95 -1.21 -6.39
N ILE A 10 3.84 0.09 -6.62
CA ILE A 10 2.53 0.75 -6.72
C ILE A 10 1.77 0.20 -7.92
N ARG A 11 0.46 -0.01 -7.79
CA ARG A 11 -0.42 -0.43 -8.88
C ARG A 11 -0.44 0.61 -10.01
N ASP A 12 -0.29 0.15 -11.25
CA ASP A 12 -0.17 1.03 -12.42
C ASP A 12 -1.43 1.90 -12.66
N ASP A 13 -2.62 1.35 -12.36
CA ASP A 13 -3.93 1.99 -12.57
C ASP A 13 -4.67 2.17 -11.23
N TYR A 14 -3.98 2.73 -10.25
CA TYR A 14 -4.46 2.83 -8.87
C TYR A 14 -5.78 3.60 -8.73
N GLU A 15 -6.00 4.66 -9.50
CA GLU A 15 -7.26 5.42 -9.45
C GLU A 15 -8.46 4.57 -9.87
N LYS A 16 -8.30 3.78 -10.94
CA LYS A 16 -9.33 2.85 -11.40
C LYS A 16 -9.53 1.71 -10.41
N GLN A 17 -8.45 1.16 -9.87
CA GLN A 17 -8.51 0.06 -8.92
C GLN A 17 -9.10 0.47 -7.56
N ILE A 18 -8.93 1.71 -7.10
CA ILE A 18 -9.69 2.20 -5.94
C ILE A 18 -11.18 2.20 -6.24
N GLN A 19 -11.62 2.76 -7.38
CA GLN A 19 -13.04 2.80 -7.70
C GLN A 19 -13.66 1.38 -7.79
N GLU A 20 -12.90 0.42 -8.32
CA GLU A 20 -13.37 -0.95 -8.49
C GLU A 20 -13.34 -1.78 -7.20
N TYR A 21 -12.29 -1.65 -6.38
CA TYR A 21 -12.07 -2.53 -5.22
C TYR A 21 -12.41 -1.86 -3.89
N PHE A 22 -12.34 -0.53 -3.82
CA PHE A 22 -12.48 0.23 -2.58
C PHE A 22 -13.14 1.60 -2.82
N PRO A 23 -14.38 1.65 -3.35
CA PRO A 23 -15.05 2.90 -3.70
C PRO A 23 -15.24 3.86 -2.52
N HIS A 24 -15.12 3.34 -1.29
CA HIS A 24 -15.24 4.09 -0.03
C HIS A 24 -13.90 4.51 0.58
N ILE A 25 -12.76 4.23 -0.06
CA ILE A 25 -11.46 4.69 0.41
C ILE A 25 -11.29 6.17 0.04
N SER A 26 -10.95 6.97 1.06
CA SER A 26 -10.77 8.42 0.93
C SER A 26 -9.80 8.81 -0.20
N ARG A 27 -10.12 9.91 -0.89
CA ARG A 27 -9.22 10.57 -1.87
C ARG A 27 -7.81 10.80 -1.34
N THR A 28 -7.64 10.93 -0.02
CA THR A 28 -6.33 11.04 0.62
C THR A 28 -5.36 9.93 0.19
N TYR A 29 -5.85 8.72 -0.07
CA TYR A 29 -4.99 7.62 -0.51
C TYR A 29 -4.54 7.75 -1.97
N ILE A 30 -5.31 8.43 -2.84
CA ILE A 30 -4.89 8.80 -4.20
C ILE A 30 -3.70 9.76 -4.14
N ASP A 31 -3.77 10.76 -3.26
CA ASP A 31 -2.67 11.71 -3.09
C ASP A 31 -1.42 11.05 -2.49
N ILE A 32 -1.60 10.05 -1.60
CA ILE A 32 -0.50 9.24 -1.08
C ILE A 32 0.22 8.53 -2.23
N ALA A 33 -0.49 7.94 -3.19
CA ALA A 33 0.10 7.23 -4.33
C ALA A 33 1.04 8.10 -5.17
N ARG A 34 0.78 9.42 -5.25
CA ARG A 34 1.62 10.38 -5.99
C ARG A 34 3.00 10.60 -5.37
N ASN A 35 3.20 10.21 -4.11
CA ASN A 35 4.49 10.29 -3.43
C ASN A 35 5.44 9.13 -3.78
N PHE A 36 5.01 8.21 -4.64
CA PHE A 36 5.75 7.03 -5.04
C PHE A 36 6.00 7.02 -6.55
N ASN A 37 7.20 6.61 -6.93
CA ASN A 37 7.55 6.30 -8.31
C ASN A 37 6.95 4.95 -8.69
N ARG A 38 6.11 4.94 -9.73
CA ARG A 38 5.41 3.72 -10.18
C ARG A 38 6.38 2.64 -10.61
N ASP A 39 7.48 2.96 -11.28
CA ASP A 39 8.41 1.96 -11.84
C ASP A 39 9.40 1.41 -10.80
N LYS A 40 9.33 1.90 -9.56
CA LYS A 40 10.24 1.51 -8.47
C LYS A 40 9.61 0.44 -7.59
N ILE A 41 10.46 -0.48 -7.15
CA ILE A 41 10.14 -1.46 -6.12
C ILE A 41 10.56 -0.94 -4.74
N TYR A 42 9.70 -1.14 -3.76
CA TYR A 42 9.86 -0.67 -2.40
C TYR A 42 9.97 -1.85 -1.44
N PRO A 43 10.93 -1.86 -0.50
CA PRO A 43 10.94 -2.86 0.56
C PRO A 43 9.80 -2.59 1.54
N VAL A 44 9.10 -3.64 1.97
CA VAL A 44 8.19 -3.55 3.11
C VAL A 44 8.98 -3.75 4.39
N LEU A 45 9.01 -2.70 5.22
CA LEU A 45 9.81 -2.68 6.44
C LEU A 45 9.06 -3.23 7.65
N SER A 46 7.73 -3.07 7.66
CA SER A 46 6.84 -3.58 8.70
C SER A 46 5.42 -3.68 8.16
N ILE A 47 4.63 -4.55 8.78
CA ILE A 47 3.20 -4.71 8.53
C ILE A 47 2.47 -4.42 9.83
N LYS A 48 1.30 -3.80 9.76
CA LYS A 48 0.34 -3.79 10.86
C LYS A 48 -1.07 -4.00 10.32
N GLU A 49 -1.89 -4.72 11.08
CA GLU A 49 -3.31 -4.88 10.80
C GLU A 49 -4.06 -3.63 11.25
N VAL A 50 -5.04 -3.20 10.46
CA VAL A 50 -5.88 -2.04 10.77
C VAL A 50 -7.32 -2.30 10.33
N THR A 51 -8.28 -1.75 11.07
CA THR A 51 -9.69 -1.72 10.67
C THR A 51 -10.01 -0.30 10.20
N LEU A 52 -10.50 -0.16 8.98
CA LEU A 52 -11.01 1.10 8.44
C LEU A 52 -12.52 1.17 8.62
N ILE A 53 -13.03 2.35 8.91
CA ILE A 53 -14.46 2.63 8.87
C ILE A 53 -14.72 3.32 7.52
N ALA A 54 -15.40 2.63 6.61
CA ALA A 54 -15.78 3.16 5.32
C ALA A 54 -16.90 4.21 5.44
N GLU A 55 -17.11 5.01 4.41
CA GLU A 55 -18.15 6.06 4.38
C GLU A 55 -19.57 5.51 4.59
N ASN A 56 -19.80 4.24 4.25
CA ASN A 56 -21.04 3.52 4.47
C ASN A 56 -21.15 2.91 5.89
N ASN A 57 -20.25 3.26 6.81
CA ASN A 57 -20.11 2.71 8.16
C ASN A 57 -19.77 1.21 8.22
N GLU A 58 -19.32 0.60 7.11
CA GLU A 58 -18.78 -0.76 7.16
C GLU A 58 -17.37 -0.77 7.74
N ASN A 59 -17.08 -1.78 8.55
CA ASN A 59 -15.74 -2.04 9.04
C ASN A 59 -15.00 -2.90 8.00
N ILE A 60 -13.87 -2.41 7.53
CA ILE A 60 -13.01 -3.09 6.58
C ILE A 60 -11.70 -3.44 7.28
N ASP A 61 -11.49 -4.73 7.50
CA ASP A 61 -10.22 -5.24 8.04
C ASP A 61 -9.18 -5.33 6.91
N THR A 62 -8.03 -4.73 7.14
CA THR A 62 -6.96 -4.58 6.15
C THR A 62 -5.59 -4.50 6.85
N SER A 63 -4.53 -4.22 6.10
CA SER A 63 -3.18 -4.03 6.61
C SER A 63 -2.53 -2.79 6.01
N GLN A 64 -1.61 -2.20 6.77
CA GLN A 64 -0.72 -1.15 6.28
C GLN A 64 0.71 -1.66 6.21
N PHE A 65 1.41 -1.29 5.14
CA PHE A 65 2.83 -1.48 4.95
C PHE A 65 3.58 -0.20 5.30
N LEU A 66 4.67 -0.34 6.05
CA LEU A 66 5.64 0.72 6.23
C LEU A 66 6.64 0.68 5.07
N VAL A 67 6.62 1.73 4.25
CA VAL A 67 7.45 1.84 3.05
C VAL A 67 8.23 3.15 3.02
N PRO A 68 9.45 3.18 2.46
CA PRO A 68 10.16 4.42 2.19
C PRO A 68 9.49 5.17 1.02
N THR A 69 9.47 6.50 1.09
CA THR A 69 8.95 7.39 0.04
C THR A 69 10.09 8.08 -0.71
N GLU A 70 9.78 8.73 -1.85
CA GLU A 70 10.79 9.46 -2.62
C GLU A 70 11.38 10.66 -1.85
N ASN A 71 10.69 11.16 -0.83
CA ASN A 71 11.12 12.31 -0.02
C ASN A 71 11.98 11.90 1.18
N ASN A 72 12.61 10.71 1.16
CA ASN A 72 13.42 10.16 2.25
C ASN A 72 12.68 10.04 3.60
N ASN A 73 11.36 9.89 3.55
CA ASN A 73 10.52 9.64 4.72
C ASN A 73 9.97 8.21 4.66
N PHE A 74 9.32 7.78 5.74
CA PHE A 74 8.57 6.53 5.79
C PHE A 74 7.08 6.82 5.96
N MET A 75 6.25 6.02 5.31
CA MET A 75 4.80 6.18 5.38
C MET A 75 4.13 4.82 5.59
N TRP A 76 3.09 4.83 6.43
CA TRP A 76 2.15 3.72 6.51
C TRP A 76 1.11 3.87 5.41
N VAL A 77 1.06 2.88 4.52
CA VAL A 77 0.22 2.91 3.33
C VAL A 77 -0.57 1.60 3.27
N LEU A 78 -1.84 1.68 2.85
CA LEU A 78 -2.67 0.49 2.72
C LEU A 78 -2.04 -0.53 1.76
N ALA A 79 -2.02 -1.78 2.17
CA ALA A 79 -1.41 -2.88 1.42
C ALA A 79 -2.00 -3.01 0.00
N GLU A 80 -3.28 -2.68 -0.13
CA GLU A 80 -4.10 -2.68 -1.34
C GLU A 80 -3.55 -1.75 -2.41
N MET A 81 -2.79 -0.71 -2.04
CA MET A 81 -2.15 0.20 -2.99
C MET A 81 -1.04 -0.46 -3.81
N PHE A 82 -0.58 -1.62 -3.34
CA PHE A 82 0.59 -2.28 -3.86
C PHE A 82 0.28 -3.59 -4.59
N GLN A 83 1.18 -3.94 -5.49
CA GLN A 83 1.36 -5.27 -6.05
C GLN A 83 2.66 -5.87 -5.51
N TYR A 84 2.62 -7.16 -5.22
CA TYR A 84 3.81 -7.91 -4.84
C TYR A 84 4.84 -7.89 -5.98
N ALA A 85 6.08 -7.56 -5.65
CA ALA A 85 7.17 -7.41 -6.61
C ALA A 85 8.34 -8.39 -6.39
N GLY A 86 8.23 -9.28 -5.42
CA GLY A 86 9.23 -10.32 -5.16
C GLY A 86 9.67 -10.41 -3.70
N LEU A 87 10.54 -11.38 -3.44
CA LEU A 87 11.17 -11.63 -2.14
C LEU A 87 12.68 -11.67 -2.37
N THR A 88 13.44 -10.93 -1.58
CA THR A 88 14.88 -11.17 -1.49
C THR A 88 15.12 -12.11 -0.33
N GLU A 89 15.67 -13.29 -0.64
CA GLU A 89 16.16 -14.22 0.36
C GLU A 89 17.42 -13.63 1.02
N LYS A 90 17.52 -13.73 2.34
CA LYS A 90 18.76 -13.42 3.06
C LYS A 90 19.73 -14.57 2.96
#